data_AF-A0A7Y7TVS0-F1
#
_entry.id   AF-A0A7Y7TVS0-F1
#
_cell.length_a   1.000
_cell.length_b   1.000
_cell.length_c   1.000
_cell.angle_alpha   90.00
_cell.angle_beta   90.00
_cell.angle_gamma   90.00
#
_symmetry.space_group_name_H-M   'P 1'
#
loop_
_entity.id
_entity.type
_entity.pdbx_description
1 polymer ?
#
loop_
_entity_poly.entity_id
_entity_poly.type
_entity_poly.pdbx_seq_one_letter_code
_entity_poly.pdbx_strand_id
1 'polypeptide(L)'
;MANDYLCPICRGQLRVENSLVISVKSKSNKKGLIFLNPEIGNYGKISHPSFEIVEGDEYTVFCPICHATLNREENPHILKMLLIDETGIQSEVFFSVIVGERCTYVVKGKEMEEAGPDKKLYEKYFDIPEADRKYF
;
A
#
# COMPACT_ATOMS: atom_id res chain seq x y z
N MET A 1 12.35 13.98 -10.94
CA MET A 1 10.87 13.92 -10.93
C MET A 1 10.48 12.89 -9.87
N ALA A 2 9.21 12.67 -9.58
CA ALA A 2 8.82 11.88 -8.42
C ALA A 2 7.85 10.79 -8.86
N ASN A 3 8.04 9.57 -8.38
CA ASN A 3 7.21 8.44 -8.78
C ASN A 3 5.73 8.67 -8.48
N ASP A 4 4.87 8.32 -9.43
CA ASP A 4 3.42 8.48 -9.31
C ASP A 4 2.78 7.22 -8.73
N TYR A 5 1.75 7.38 -7.88
CA TYR A 5 1.08 6.26 -7.24
C TYR A 5 -0.41 6.30 -7.55
N LEU A 6 -0.87 5.39 -8.40
CA LEU A 6 -2.25 5.34 -8.84
C LEU A 6 -3.04 4.25 -8.11
N CYS A 7 -4.33 4.51 -7.94
CA CYS A 7 -5.28 3.51 -7.51
C CYS A 7 -5.40 2.40 -8.59
N PRO A 8 -5.33 1.11 -8.23
CA PRO A 8 -5.45 0.01 -9.19
C PRO A 8 -6.84 -0.07 -9.85
N ILE A 9 -7.87 0.50 -9.21
CA ILE A 9 -9.27 0.39 -9.66
C ILE A 9 -9.68 1.59 -10.50
N CYS A 10 -9.50 2.81 -10.00
CA CYS A 10 -9.91 4.03 -10.71
C CYS A 10 -8.77 4.73 -11.46
N ARG A 11 -7.52 4.29 -11.29
CA ARG A 11 -6.31 4.97 -11.78
C ARG A 11 -6.17 6.42 -11.33
N GLY A 12 -6.91 6.82 -10.29
CA GLY A 12 -6.78 8.14 -9.68
C GLY A 12 -5.45 8.28 -8.95
N GLN A 13 -4.90 9.50 -8.97
CA GLN A 13 -3.62 9.82 -8.33
C GLN A 13 -3.76 9.86 -6.81
N LEU A 14 -3.02 9.00 -6.12
CA LEU A 14 -3.01 8.87 -4.66
C LEU A 14 -1.87 9.66 -4.01
N ARG A 15 -0.85 10.05 -4.78
CA ARG A 15 0.23 10.90 -4.31
C ARG A 15 -0.15 12.37 -4.42
N VAL A 16 -0.06 13.09 -3.31
CA VAL A 16 -0.16 14.56 -3.25
C VAL A 16 1.13 15.08 -2.66
N GLU A 17 1.85 15.92 -3.40
CA GLU A 17 3.18 16.43 -3.02
C GLU A 17 4.15 15.27 -2.72
N ASN A 18 4.53 15.13 -1.45
CA ASN A 18 5.47 14.12 -0.96
C ASN A 18 4.80 13.11 -0.02
N SER A 19 3.50 12.90 -0.17
CA SER A 19 2.74 11.98 0.67
C SER A 19 1.68 11.23 -0.13
N LEU A 20 1.51 9.95 0.21
CA LEU A 20 0.43 9.11 -0.28
C LEU A 20 -0.77 9.29 0.62
N VAL A 21 -1.92 9.61 0.03
CA VAL A 21 -3.15 9.85 0.77
C VAL A 21 -4.07 8.65 0.63
N ILE A 22 -4.40 8.03 1.75
CA ILE A 22 -5.33 6.90 1.79
C ILE A 22 -6.41 7.13 2.85
N SER A 23 -7.60 6.60 2.57
CA SER A 23 -8.68 6.56 3.57
C SER A 23 -8.61 5.25 4.32
N VAL A 24 -8.78 5.29 5.64
CA VAL A 24 -8.80 4.09 6.48
C VAL A 24 -10.05 4.03 7.32
N LYS A 25 -10.44 2.81 7.68
CA LYS A 25 -11.57 2.51 8.55
C LYS A 25 -11.14 1.45 9.56
N SER A 26 -11.30 1.74 10.84
CA SER A 26 -11.06 0.74 11.89
C SER A 26 -12.25 -0.20 12.06
N LYS A 27 -12.03 -1.32 12.77
CA LYS A 27 -13.12 -2.23 13.20
C LYS A 27 -14.22 -1.53 13.99
N SER A 28 -13.87 -0.52 14.79
CA SER A 28 -14.83 0.32 15.52
C SER A 28 -15.55 1.34 14.62
N ASN A 29 -15.48 1.19 13.29
CA ASN A 29 -16.17 2.02 12.30
C ASN A 29 -15.70 3.50 12.29
N LYS A 30 -14.57 3.81 12.94
CA LYS A 30 -13.94 5.14 12.85
C LYS A 30 -13.25 5.25 11.50
N LYS A 31 -13.45 6.36 10.81
CA LYS A 31 -12.83 6.65 9.51
C LYS A 31 -11.81 7.77 9.69
N GLY A 32 -10.70 7.68 8.96
CA GLY A 32 -9.64 8.67 8.98
C GLY A 32 -8.91 8.73 7.65
N LEU A 33 -8.17 9.82 7.45
CA LEU A 33 -7.17 9.91 6.39
C LEU A 33 -5.80 9.67 6.99
N ILE A 34 -4.98 8.91 6.28
CA ILE A 34 -3.58 8.69 6.62
C ILE A 34 -2.75 9.17 5.44
N PHE A 35 -1.70 9.91 5.78
CA PHE A 35 -0.60 10.22 4.88
C PHE A 35 0.53 9.22 5.13
N LEU A 36 0.95 8.52 4.09
CA LEU A 36 2.12 7.64 4.10
C LEU A 36 3.25 8.29 3.33
N ASN A 37 4.49 8.00 3.70
CA ASN A 37 5.64 8.40 2.91
C ASN A 37 5.76 7.48 1.67
N PRO A 38 5.84 8.02 0.44
CA PRO A 38 6.08 7.21 -0.76
C PRO A 38 7.48 6.59 -0.82
N GLU A 39 8.43 7.10 -0.03
CA GLU A 39 9.80 6.59 -0.03
C GLU A 39 9.86 5.14 0.46
N ILE A 40 10.41 4.26 -0.39
CA ILE A 40 10.56 2.83 -0.10
C ILE A 40 11.44 2.65 1.14
N GLY A 41 10.95 1.91 2.13
CA GLY A 41 11.64 1.74 3.41
C GLY A 41 11.34 2.83 4.45
N ASN A 42 10.58 3.85 4.07
CA ASN A 42 10.12 4.90 4.97
C ASN A 42 8.66 4.66 5.38
N TYR A 43 8.47 4.21 6.62
CA TYR A 43 7.16 3.84 7.17
C TYR A 43 6.54 4.96 8.00
N GLY A 44 6.95 6.21 7.72
CA GLY A 44 6.37 7.40 8.33
C GLY A 44 4.88 7.49 7.97
N LYS A 45 4.04 7.55 9.00
CA LYS A 45 2.60 7.74 8.88
C LYS A 45 2.19 8.99 9.64
N ILE A 46 1.35 9.81 9.01
CA ILE A 46 0.78 11.01 9.62
C ILE A 46 -0.74 10.86 9.54
N SER A 47 -1.39 10.83 10.69
CA SER A 47 -2.85 10.87 10.80
C SER A 47 -3.29 12.09 11.60
N HIS A 48 -4.58 12.41 11.52
CA HIS A 48 -5.15 13.42 12.40
C HIS A 48 -4.98 13.01 13.87
N PRO A 49 -4.65 13.93 14.81
CA PRO A 49 -4.42 13.59 16.21
C PRO A 49 -5.64 12.94 16.90
N SER A 50 -6.86 13.22 16.44
CA SER A 50 -8.08 12.55 16.92
C SER A 50 -8.30 11.14 16.37
N PHE A 51 -7.48 10.72 15.40
CA PHE A 51 -7.48 9.37 14.84
C PHE A 51 -6.16 8.69 15.24
N GLU A 52 -6.19 8.07 16.42
CA GLU A 52 -5.10 7.25 16.91
C GLU A 52 -5.10 5.91 16.18
N ILE A 53 -3.97 5.62 15.53
CA ILE A 53 -3.77 4.34 14.87
C ILE A 53 -3.05 3.43 15.88
N VAL A 54 -3.78 2.45 16.38
CA VAL A 54 -3.30 1.47 17.36
C VAL A 54 -2.51 0.37 16.67
N GLU A 55 -1.34 0.03 17.20
CA GLU A 55 -0.52 -1.12 16.75
C GLU A 55 -1.29 -2.43 16.90
N GLY A 56 -1.21 -3.30 15.87
CA GLY A 56 -1.87 -4.60 15.86
C GLY A 56 -3.38 -4.56 15.55
N ASP A 57 -3.94 -3.37 15.29
CA ASP A 57 -5.35 -3.24 14.94
C ASP A 57 -5.57 -3.37 13.42
N GLU A 58 -6.72 -3.92 13.02
CA GLU A 58 -7.06 -4.19 11.61
C GLU A 58 -7.77 -2.98 10.99
N TYR A 59 -7.17 -2.41 9.95
CA TYR A 59 -7.73 -1.28 9.21
C TYR A 59 -8.08 -1.65 7.77
N THR A 60 -9.31 -1.36 7.38
CA THR A 60 -9.71 -1.40 5.98
C THR A 60 -9.32 -0.09 5.31
N VAL A 61 -8.49 -0.18 4.29
CA VAL A 61 -8.00 0.92 3.46
C VAL A 61 -8.86 1.05 2.22
N PHE A 62 -9.21 2.28 1.91
CA PHE A 62 -9.99 2.66 0.75
C PHE A 62 -9.27 3.75 -0.03
N CYS A 63 -9.50 3.73 -1.35
CA CYS A 63 -9.14 4.83 -2.22
C CYS A 63 -9.96 6.07 -1.82
N PRO A 64 -9.33 7.23 -1.58
CA PRO A 64 -10.06 8.47 -1.26
C PRO A 64 -10.87 9.02 -2.44
N ILE A 65 -10.61 8.56 -3.67
CA ILE A 65 -11.26 9.04 -4.90
C ILE A 65 -12.48 8.20 -5.24
N CYS A 66 -12.33 6.88 -5.34
CA CYS A 66 -13.42 5.98 -5.76
C CYS A 66 -14.02 5.16 -4.63
N HIS A 67 -13.48 5.27 -3.40
CA HIS A 67 -13.90 4.48 -2.24
C HIS A 67 -13.79 2.96 -2.39
N ALA A 68 -13.10 2.48 -3.43
CA ALA A 68 -12.82 1.06 -3.56
C ALA A 68 -11.79 0.61 -2.52
N THR A 69 -11.96 -0.61 -2.01
CA THR A 69 -11.04 -1.23 -1.06
C THR A 69 -9.68 -1.46 -1.73
N LEU A 70 -8.60 -1.03 -1.06
CA LEU A 70 -7.22 -1.20 -1.54
C LEU A 70 -6.52 -2.39 -0.88
N ASN A 71 -7.06 -2.90 0.23
CA ASN A 71 -6.57 -4.14 0.83
C ASN A 71 -6.80 -5.31 -0.13
N ARG A 72 -5.90 -6.30 -0.10
CA ARG A 72 -6.17 -7.57 -0.77
C ARG A 72 -7.18 -8.40 0.01
N GLU A 73 -8.01 -9.15 -0.72
CA GLU A 73 -8.96 -10.10 -0.14
C GLU A 73 -8.23 -11.23 0.61
N GLU A 74 -7.06 -11.65 0.13
CA GLU A 74 -6.25 -12.71 0.73
C GLU A 74 -5.49 -12.27 1.98
N ASN A 75 -5.17 -10.98 2.07
CA ASN A 75 -4.48 -10.44 3.22
C ASN A 75 -4.88 -8.97 3.44
N PRO A 76 -5.76 -8.70 4.43
CA PRO A 76 -6.23 -7.35 4.71
C PRO A 76 -5.11 -6.41 5.17
N HIS A 77 -3.93 -6.93 5.48
CA HIS A 77 -2.79 -6.13 5.94
C HIS A 77 -1.95 -5.55 4.81
N ILE A 78 -2.13 -6.04 3.57
CA ILE A 78 -1.37 -5.58 2.40
C ILE A 78 -2.29 -4.74 1.52
N LEU A 79 -1.83 -3.54 1.17
CA LEU A 79 -2.47 -2.68 0.18
C LEU A 79 -1.72 -2.77 -1.15
N LYS A 80 -2.46 -2.74 -2.27
CA LYS A 80 -1.90 -2.74 -3.63
C LYS A 80 -2.08 -1.37 -4.27
N MET A 81 -1.01 -0.82 -4.82
CA MET A 81 -1.02 0.42 -5.62
C MET A 81 -0.23 0.24 -6.92
N LEU A 82 -0.53 1.06 -7.92
CA LEU A 82 0.23 1.11 -9.16
C LEU A 82 1.27 2.21 -9.04
N LEU A 83 2.54 1.89 -9.27
CA LEU A 83 3.63 2.84 -9.36
C LEU A 83 3.90 3.14 -10.84
N ILE A 84 4.05 4.41 -11.17
CA ILE A 84 4.63 4.82 -12.44
C ILE A 84 5.95 5.52 -12.12
N ASP A 85 7.05 4.87 -12.49
CA ASP A 85 8.39 5.45 -12.36
C ASP A 85 8.59 6.57 -13.39
N GLU A 86 9.65 7.37 -13.24
CA GLU A 86 9.95 8.51 -14.11
C GLU A 86 10.08 8.15 -15.60
N THR A 87 10.39 6.90 -15.90
CA THR A 87 10.51 6.35 -17.26
C THR A 87 9.16 5.99 -17.88
N GLY A 88 8.05 6.19 -17.15
CA GLY A 88 6.71 5.78 -17.56
C GLY A 88 6.43 4.29 -17.42
N ILE A 89 7.35 3.54 -16.80
CA ILE A 89 7.18 2.11 -16.54
C ILE A 89 6.19 1.94 -15.40
N GLN A 90 5.13 1.16 -15.66
CA GLN A 90 4.13 0.81 -14.67
C GLN A 90 4.58 -0.44 -13.90
N SER A 91 4.59 -0.33 -12.58
CA SER A 91 4.99 -1.36 -11.64
C SER A 91 3.90 -1.52 -10.57
N GLU A 92 3.84 -2.67 -9.90
CA GLU A 92 2.89 -2.89 -8.81
C GLU A 92 3.62 -2.76 -7.47
N VAL A 93 3.12 -1.92 -6.59
CA VAL A 93 3.70 -1.72 -5.26
C VAL A 93 2.74 -2.17 -4.19
N PHE A 94 3.27 -2.93 -3.24
CA PHE A 94 2.56 -3.46 -2.11
C PHE A 94 3.13 -2.86 -0.84
N PHE A 95 2.26 -2.24 -0.04
CA PHE A 95 2.63 -1.69 1.27
C PHE A 95 1.91 -2.45 2.37
N SER A 96 2.60 -2.69 3.49
CA SER A 96 1.92 -3.09 4.71
C SER A 96 1.21 -1.89 5.35
N VAL A 97 -0.06 -2.08 5.72
CA VAL A 97 -0.90 -1.08 6.39
C VAL A 97 -0.74 -1.16 7.92
N ILE A 98 -0.23 -2.27 8.46
CA ILE A 98 -0.17 -2.45 9.91
C ILE A 98 0.82 -1.45 10.53
N VAL A 99 0.35 -0.76 11.56
CA VAL A 99 1.21 -0.01 12.48
C VAL A 99 2.11 -1.00 13.21
N GLY A 100 3.37 -1.05 12.79
CA GLY A 100 4.40 -1.93 13.36
C GLY A 100 5.13 -2.74 12.30
N GLU A 101 4.43 -3.15 11.22
CA GLU A 101 5.02 -3.94 10.15
C GLU A 101 5.57 -3.05 9.03
N ARG A 102 6.85 -3.27 8.74
CA ARG A 102 7.62 -2.46 7.81
C ARG A 102 7.99 -3.32 6.61
N CYS A 103 7.07 -3.41 5.65
CA CYS A 103 7.32 -4.04 4.36
C CYS A 103 6.84 -3.17 3.20
N THR A 104 7.72 -2.95 2.24
CA THR A 104 7.38 -2.44 0.91
C THR A 104 7.90 -3.41 -0.12
N TYR A 105 7.04 -3.83 -1.04
CA TYR A 105 7.43 -4.64 -2.19
C TYR A 105 7.11 -3.89 -3.48
N VAL A 106 8.09 -3.78 -4.37
CA VAL A 106 7.92 -3.23 -5.71
C VAL A 106 8.12 -4.37 -6.69
N VAL A 107 7.09 -4.68 -7.46
CA VAL A 107 7.10 -5.73 -8.48
C VAL A 107 7.14 -5.08 -9.86
N LYS A 108 8.28 -5.24 -10.54
CA LYS A 108 8.55 -4.78 -11.91
C LYS A 108 8.59 -5.99 -12.85
N GLY A 109 7.41 -6.51 -13.20
CA GLY A 109 7.31 -7.72 -14.03
C GLY A 109 7.91 -8.95 -13.34
N LYS A 110 9.15 -9.31 -13.69
CA LYS A 110 9.91 -10.44 -13.11
C LYS A 110 10.87 -10.03 -12.00
N GLU A 111 11.19 -8.74 -11.89
CA GLU A 111 12.07 -8.22 -10.85
C GLU A 111 11.24 -7.77 -9.65
N MET A 112 11.69 -8.14 -8.46
CA MET A 112 11.03 -7.81 -7.20
C MET A 112 12.03 -7.12 -6.29
N GLU A 113 11.73 -5.88 -5.94
CA GLU A 113 12.50 -5.12 -4.95
C GLU A 113 11.74 -5.17 -3.62
N GLU A 114 12.40 -5.65 -2.58
CA GLU A 114 11.84 -5.76 -1.23
C GLU A 114 12.62 -4.87 -0.26
N ALA A 115 11.89 -4.12 0.57
CA ALA A 115 12.46 -3.27 1.59
C ALA A 115 11.75 -3.47 2.93
N GLY A 116 12.53 -3.45 4.01
CA GLY A 116 12.05 -3.43 5.39
C GLY A 116 12.33 -4.72 6.21
N PRO A 117 12.33 -4.62 7.55
CA PRO A 117 12.70 -5.71 8.46
C PRO A 117 11.70 -6.87 8.47
N ASP A 118 10.43 -6.62 8.17
CA ASP A 118 9.34 -7.61 8.25
C ASP A 118 9.16 -8.41 6.95
N LYS A 119 10.05 -8.21 5.96
CA LYS A 119 9.94 -8.75 4.59
C LYS A 119 9.80 -10.29 4.51
N LYS A 120 10.22 -11.02 5.53
CA LYS A 120 10.07 -12.47 5.58
C LYS A 120 8.63 -12.92 5.82
N LEU A 121 7.79 -12.06 6.41
CA LEU A 121 6.38 -12.39 6.74
C LEU A 121 5.51 -12.51 5.49
N TYR A 122 5.89 -11.82 4.42
CA TYR A 122 5.09 -11.71 3.20
C TYR A 122 5.76 -12.31 1.95
N GLU A 123 7.00 -12.79 2.05
CA GLU A 123 7.75 -13.51 0.99
C GLU A 123 6.89 -14.61 0.32
N LYS A 124 6.14 -15.35 1.13
CA LYS A 124 5.23 -16.44 0.70
C LYS A 124 4.12 -16.02 -0.28
N TYR A 125 3.77 -14.74 -0.35
CA TYR A 125 2.74 -14.23 -1.26
C TYR A 125 3.30 -13.81 -2.63
N PHE A 126 4.63 -13.74 -2.74
CA PHE A 126 5.31 -13.33 -3.97
C PHE A 126 6.10 -14.48 -4.63
N ASP A 127 6.33 -15.58 -3.90
CA ASP A 127 6.90 -16.86 -4.38
C ASP A 127 5.94 -17.66 -5.28
N ILE A 128 4.96 -16.99 -5.90
CA ILE A 128 3.93 -17.62 -6.74
C ILE A 128 4.34 -17.46 -8.21
N PRO A 129 4.44 -18.56 -8.99
CA PRO A 129 4.79 -18.50 -10.41
C PRO A 129 3.78 -17.66 -11.21
N GLU A 130 4.28 -16.97 -12.25
CA GLU A 130 3.54 -16.01 -13.09
C GLU A 130 2.19 -16.52 -13.61
N ALA A 131 2.03 -17.84 -13.78
CA ALA A 131 0.81 -18.46 -14.30
C ALA A 131 -0.40 -18.32 -13.37
N ASP A 132 -0.18 -18.25 -12.05
CA ASP A 132 -1.25 -18.18 -11.07
C ASP A 132 -1.56 -16.75 -10.61
N ARG A 133 -0.67 -15.78 -10.89
CA ARG A 133 -0.87 -14.34 -10.56
C ARG A 133 -2.11 -13.70 -11.19
N LYS A 134 -2.76 -14.37 -12.14
CA LYS A 134 -4.00 -13.90 -12.79
C LYS A 134 -5.26 -14.13 -11.95
N TYR A 135 -5.16 -14.96 -10.90
CA TYR A 135 -6.25 -15.30 -9.99
C TYR A 135 -6.03 -14.74 -8.56
N PHE A 136 -5.03 -13.87 -8.39
CA PHE A 136 -4.61 -13.24 -7.12
C PHE A 136 -4.57 -11.71 -7.20
#